data_AF-A0A9X5ARJ2-F1
#
_entry.id   AF-A0A9X5ARJ2-F1
#
_cell.length_a   1.000
_cell.length_b   1.000
_cell.length_c   1.000
_cell.angle_alpha   90.00
_cell.angle_beta   90.00
_cell.angle_gamma   90.00
#
_symmetry.space_group_name_H-M   'P 1'
#
loop_
_entity.id
_entity.type
_entity.pdbx_description
1 polymer ?
#
loop_
_entity_poly.entity_id
_entity_poly.type
_entity_poly.pdbx_seq_one_letter_code
_entity_poly.pdbx_strand_id
1 'polypeptide(L)'
;MTCPLVRHGLPRVAAPRGASPSIRRRRGAGALAGLVVAVTLGLAALLAHVPPAAAEGRYALVIGNDIYAHLGPERQLRNAVRDARLMRDTLAGLGFAVVYGENLDRRAMIDRLSDVAARLGRDDIAFVYFAGHGVALGGANYLLPSDIPEPRAAGRGEEARLAEHALAEAALVERLAAAGARVAVLVLDACRDNPLQGSDRRALGSARGLAQSTPPHGLFAIYAAGFGQAALDRLGPDDPHPNSVFTRVFAETLATPGLDLKAVATQTRRKVVALARAVGHEQVPAYDDQLLGPDVYLADAAPAAPAEPRTAPSQPAPPPPVPPRPAPRSGTGEAEPRIGEVLRDCESCPAMVVLPAGAFTMGSPDHEPLRIANEGPQHPVVVPRAFAMGRFEVTVGEFAAFVAETGHDTSGRCYTYENGLVEERAGRDWRNPGYPQTSTHPVACVSWRDADAYVDWLSRKTGHDYRLPSEAEWEYALRGESRPGPASRYHFGDDQTAMCGYGNGADLSLRSALAAHGPSLIFPCRDGFVHAGPVGRLAPNAFGLFDMHGNLAEWTADCWSDSHAGAPASAAVARRDGDCTRRVLRGGSWVDDQRRLRAAYRTMLGTGDRSAIVGFRVMRTLDR
;
A
#
# COMPACT_ATOMS: atom_id res chain seq x y z
N MET A 1 -65.46 25.95 -22.77
CA MET A 1 -66.68 25.16 -23.01
C MET A 1 -66.88 24.21 -21.83
N THR A 2 -67.86 24.53 -20.98
CA THR A 2 -68.73 23.71 -20.13
C THR A 2 -68.42 22.22 -19.83
N CYS A 3 -68.42 21.88 -18.54
CA CYS A 3 -68.73 20.58 -17.90
C CYS A 3 -70.16 20.09 -18.26
N PRO A 4 -70.58 18.79 -18.18
CA PRO A 4 -70.89 18.04 -16.91
C PRO A 4 -70.61 16.49 -16.97
N LEU A 5 -70.37 15.71 -15.89
CA LEU A 5 -71.22 15.17 -14.79
C LEU A 5 -72.17 13.97 -15.17
N VAL A 6 -72.07 12.84 -14.41
CA VAL A 6 -73.17 12.03 -13.77
C VAL A 6 -73.07 10.47 -13.86
N ARG A 7 -72.97 9.88 -12.64
CA ARG A 7 -73.56 8.66 -11.97
C ARG A 7 -74.25 7.50 -12.72
N HIS A 8 -74.11 6.29 -12.15
CA HIS A 8 -75.14 5.38 -11.54
C HIS A 8 -74.39 4.18 -10.88
N GLY A 9 -74.75 3.47 -9.81
CA GLY A 9 -75.97 3.29 -9.01
C GLY A 9 -76.14 1.80 -8.64
N LEU A 10 -75.97 1.42 -7.36
CA LEU A 10 -76.15 0.06 -6.78
C LEU A 10 -77.63 -0.40 -6.69
N PRO A 11 -77.93 -1.70 -6.49
CA PRO A 11 -78.70 -2.15 -5.29
C PRO A 11 -78.26 -3.55 -4.73
N ARG A 12 -78.13 -3.85 -3.41
CA ARG A 12 -79.04 -4.02 -2.22
C ARG A 12 -79.26 -5.51 -1.80
N VAL A 13 -78.93 -5.89 -0.54
CA VAL A 13 -79.84 -6.35 0.60
C VAL A 13 -79.85 -7.89 0.78
N ALA A 14 -79.93 -8.60 1.93
CA ALA A 14 -80.15 -8.36 3.38
C ALA A 14 -79.59 -9.54 4.25
N ALA A 15 -79.55 -9.33 5.58
CA ALA A 15 -79.20 -10.26 6.67
C ALA A 15 -80.31 -11.30 7.02
N PRO A 16 -80.07 -12.21 8.00
CA PRO A 16 -80.78 -12.02 9.28
C PRO A 16 -80.05 -12.45 10.59
N ARG A 17 -80.38 -11.68 11.65
CA ARG A 17 -80.79 -12.02 13.05
C ARG A 17 -79.99 -13.01 13.92
N GLY A 18 -79.71 -12.58 15.15
CA GLY A 18 -79.03 -13.35 16.19
C GLY A 18 -79.93 -14.01 17.25
N ALA A 19 -79.28 -14.62 18.25
CA ALA A 19 -79.80 -14.93 19.58
C ALA A 19 -78.64 -15.20 20.58
N SER A 20 -78.69 -14.55 21.75
CA SER A 20 -77.99 -14.91 23.01
C SER A 20 -78.52 -16.25 23.57
N PRO A 21 -77.87 -17.01 24.49
CA PRO A 21 -77.36 -16.47 25.78
C PRO A 21 -76.21 -17.21 26.52
N SER A 22 -75.86 -16.61 27.66
CA SER A 22 -75.51 -17.24 28.94
C SER A 22 -74.04 -17.42 29.32
N ILE A 23 -73.74 -16.81 30.46
CA ILE A 23 -72.53 -16.87 31.26
C ILE A 23 -72.46 -18.24 31.97
N ARG A 24 -71.32 -18.92 31.87
CA ARG A 24 -70.85 -19.85 32.91
C ARG A 24 -69.40 -19.56 33.25
N ARG A 25 -69.19 -19.08 34.48
CA ARG A 25 -67.90 -19.08 35.16
C ARG A 25 -67.42 -20.52 35.33
N ARG A 26 -66.20 -20.82 34.87
CA ARG A 26 -65.37 -21.88 35.46
C ARG A 26 -64.02 -21.29 35.85
N ARG A 27 -63.70 -21.45 37.13
CA ARG A 27 -62.37 -21.25 37.70
C ARG A 27 -61.46 -22.35 37.15
N GLY A 28 -60.24 -21.99 36.77
CA GLY A 28 -59.17 -22.91 36.39
C GLY A 28 -57.86 -22.15 36.34
N ALA A 29 -57.14 -22.14 37.46
CA ALA A 29 -55.79 -21.65 37.55
C ALA A 29 -54.87 -22.52 36.66
N GLY A 30 -53.98 -21.88 35.89
CA GLY A 30 -52.91 -22.57 35.17
C GLY A 30 -52.79 -22.19 33.69
N ALA A 31 -52.52 -20.92 33.38
CA ALA A 31 -52.17 -20.52 32.00
C ALA A 31 -51.26 -19.27 31.93
N LEU A 32 -50.32 -19.12 32.87
CA LEU A 32 -49.32 -18.03 32.83
C LEU A 32 -47.87 -18.53 32.67
N ALA A 33 -47.63 -19.84 32.58
CA ALA A 33 -46.31 -20.40 32.27
C ALA A 33 -46.08 -20.68 30.78
N GLY A 34 -47.14 -20.73 29.95
CA GLY A 34 -47.05 -21.10 28.54
C GLY A 34 -46.66 -19.97 27.58
N LEU A 35 -46.87 -18.71 27.96
CA LEU A 35 -46.66 -17.57 27.04
C LEU A 35 -45.20 -17.07 27.03
N VAL A 36 -44.41 -17.36 28.06
CA VAL A 36 -42.98 -17.00 28.12
C VAL A 36 -42.10 -18.01 27.37
N VAL A 37 -42.55 -19.27 27.24
CA VAL A 37 -41.82 -20.33 26.52
C VAL A 37 -42.03 -20.25 25.00
N ALA A 38 -43.19 -19.76 24.55
CA ALA A 38 -43.48 -19.64 23.11
C ALA A 38 -42.71 -18.48 22.43
N VAL A 39 -42.42 -17.40 23.16
CA VAL A 39 -41.66 -16.24 22.63
C VAL A 39 -40.15 -16.52 22.59
N THR A 40 -39.62 -17.35 23.49
CA THR A 40 -38.21 -17.75 23.49
C THR A 40 -37.88 -18.83 22.46
N LEU A 41 -38.81 -19.74 22.15
CA LEU A 41 -38.64 -20.74 21.08
C LEU A 41 -38.77 -20.16 19.66
N GLY A 42 -39.59 -19.12 19.47
CA GLY A 42 -39.70 -18.41 18.18
C GLY A 42 -38.45 -17.60 17.82
N LEU A 43 -37.74 -17.08 18.82
CA LEU A 43 -36.49 -16.33 18.62
C LEU A 43 -35.27 -17.25 18.41
N ALA A 44 -35.30 -18.47 18.98
CA ALA A 44 -34.26 -19.47 18.77
C ALA A 44 -34.34 -20.15 17.38
N ALA A 45 -35.54 -20.29 16.81
CA ALA A 45 -35.72 -20.89 15.48
C ALA A 45 -35.32 -19.95 14.32
N LEU A 46 -35.31 -18.62 14.53
CA LEU A 46 -34.78 -17.65 13.56
C LEU A 46 -33.24 -17.54 13.56
N LEU A 47 -32.55 -18.13 14.55
CA LEU A 47 -31.08 -18.18 14.62
C LEU A 47 -30.47 -19.47 14.04
N ALA A 48 -31.29 -20.39 13.52
CA ALA A 48 -30.83 -21.72 13.08
C ALA A 48 -30.78 -21.91 11.55
N HIS A 49 -30.95 -20.85 10.74
CA HIS A 49 -30.85 -20.92 9.27
C HIS A 49 -29.75 -20.02 8.70
N VAL A 50 -28.67 -19.78 9.46
CA VAL A 50 -27.43 -19.33 8.83
C VAL A 50 -26.92 -20.51 8.01
N PRO A 51 -26.87 -20.44 6.66
CA PRO A 51 -26.22 -21.48 5.89
C PRO A 51 -24.80 -21.63 6.41
N PRO A 52 -24.25 -22.85 6.55
CA PRO A 52 -22.86 -23.02 6.93
C PRO A 52 -22.03 -22.16 5.98
N ALA A 53 -21.17 -21.29 6.53
CA ALA A 53 -20.18 -20.59 5.73
C ALA A 53 -19.47 -21.64 4.87
N ALA A 54 -19.53 -21.47 3.55
CA ALA A 54 -18.82 -22.36 2.65
C ALA A 54 -17.36 -22.37 3.08
N ALA A 55 -16.80 -23.56 3.35
CA ALA A 55 -15.40 -23.69 3.69
C ALA A 55 -14.56 -23.08 2.56
N GLU A 56 -13.62 -22.20 2.90
CA GLU A 56 -12.70 -21.58 1.94
C GLU A 56 -11.99 -22.66 1.11
N GLY A 57 -12.24 -22.69 -0.20
CA GLY A 57 -11.55 -23.59 -1.12
C GLY A 57 -10.11 -23.11 -1.34
N ARG A 58 -9.17 -24.06 -1.30
CA ARG A 58 -7.74 -23.79 -1.53
C ARG A 58 -7.29 -24.56 -2.76
N TYR A 59 -6.93 -23.86 -3.82
CA TYR A 59 -6.52 -24.47 -5.09
C TYR A 59 -5.15 -23.96 -5.49
N ALA A 60 -4.26 -24.88 -5.88
CA ALA A 60 -2.92 -24.51 -6.30
C ALA A 60 -2.61 -24.99 -7.72
N LEU A 61 -1.92 -24.17 -8.49
CA LEU A 61 -1.22 -24.56 -9.72
C LEU A 61 0.27 -24.57 -9.43
N VAL A 62 0.93 -25.71 -9.62
CA VAL A 62 2.37 -25.86 -9.39
C VAL A 62 3.02 -26.41 -10.65
N ILE A 63 3.92 -25.62 -11.25
CA ILE A 63 4.59 -25.96 -12.51
C ILE A 63 6.11 -25.88 -12.31
N GLY A 64 6.81 -26.92 -12.78
CA GLY A 64 8.27 -26.95 -12.84
C GLY A 64 8.76 -27.29 -14.25
N ASN A 65 9.47 -26.38 -14.90
CA ASN A 65 10.01 -26.60 -16.25
C ASN A 65 11.54 -26.60 -16.23
N ASP A 66 12.13 -27.80 -16.28
CA ASP A 66 13.57 -28.01 -16.47
C ASP A 66 13.96 -28.10 -17.94
N ILE A 67 13.11 -28.76 -18.74
CA ILE A 67 13.40 -29.15 -20.11
C ILE A 67 12.66 -28.26 -21.09
N TYR A 68 13.39 -27.66 -22.02
CA TYR A 68 12.89 -26.79 -23.09
C TYR A 68 13.29 -27.40 -24.44
N ALA A 69 12.31 -27.87 -25.19
CA ALA A 69 12.47 -28.72 -26.38
C ALA A 69 13.29 -28.07 -27.49
N HIS A 70 13.26 -26.74 -27.58
CA HIS A 70 13.96 -26.00 -28.62
C HIS A 70 15.23 -25.32 -28.13
N LEU A 71 15.51 -25.26 -26.82
CA LEU A 71 16.71 -24.59 -26.33
C LEU A 71 17.90 -25.55 -26.25
N GLY A 72 19.12 -25.01 -26.40
CA GLY A 72 20.36 -25.78 -26.28
C GLY A 72 20.56 -26.40 -24.88
N PRO A 73 21.42 -27.42 -24.74
CA PRO A 73 21.67 -28.12 -23.47
C PRO A 73 22.17 -27.21 -22.33
N GLU A 74 22.84 -26.11 -22.67
CA GLU A 74 23.32 -25.08 -21.75
C GLU A 74 22.21 -24.18 -21.16
N ARG A 75 21.04 -24.19 -21.80
CA ARG A 75 19.86 -23.40 -21.41
C ARG A 75 18.80 -24.24 -20.70
N GLN A 76 19.09 -25.50 -20.39
CA GLN A 76 18.21 -26.37 -19.61
C GLN A 76 18.40 -26.09 -18.11
N LEU A 77 17.33 -26.19 -17.33
CA LEU A 77 17.42 -26.10 -15.86
C LEU A 77 17.53 -27.51 -15.26
N ARG A 78 17.95 -27.56 -14.00
CA ARG A 78 18.16 -28.84 -13.28
C ARG A 78 17.34 -28.98 -12.01
N ASN A 79 16.80 -27.88 -11.49
CA ASN A 79 16.21 -27.79 -10.16
C ASN A 79 14.72 -27.46 -10.20
N ALA A 80 14.20 -26.93 -11.30
CA ALA A 80 12.85 -26.38 -11.36
C ALA A 80 11.78 -27.46 -11.08
N VAL A 81 11.96 -28.67 -11.60
CA VAL A 81 11.06 -29.79 -11.28
C VAL A 81 11.17 -30.18 -9.81
N ARG A 82 12.37 -30.20 -9.22
CA ARG A 82 12.55 -30.53 -7.80
C ARG A 82 11.90 -29.50 -6.89
N ASP A 83 12.03 -28.22 -7.23
CA ASP A 83 11.44 -27.10 -6.50
C ASP A 83 9.92 -27.14 -6.58
N ALA A 84 9.36 -27.41 -7.76
CA ALA A 84 7.93 -27.62 -7.96
C ALA A 84 7.40 -28.84 -7.17
N ARG A 85 8.16 -29.96 -7.08
CA ARG A 85 7.76 -31.11 -6.25
C ARG A 85 7.69 -30.75 -4.77
N LEU A 86 8.71 -30.03 -4.26
CA LEU A 86 8.71 -29.57 -2.87
C LEU A 86 7.49 -28.69 -2.59
N MET A 87 7.22 -27.71 -3.46
CA MET A 87 6.07 -26.82 -3.27
C MET A 87 4.72 -27.54 -3.39
N ARG A 88 4.59 -28.49 -4.31
CA ARG A 88 3.40 -29.36 -4.42
C ARG A 88 3.12 -30.05 -3.09
N ASP A 89 4.14 -30.68 -2.52
CA ASP A 89 3.99 -31.46 -1.28
C ASP A 89 3.70 -30.54 -0.09
N THR A 90 4.35 -29.37 -0.02
CA THR A 90 4.07 -28.35 1.00
C THR A 90 2.63 -27.85 0.92
N LEU A 91 2.16 -27.45 -0.26
CA LEU A 91 0.81 -26.93 -0.44
C LEU A 91 -0.26 -28.00 -0.21
N ALA A 92 -0.04 -29.24 -0.63
CA ALA A 92 -0.94 -30.35 -0.32
C ALA A 92 -1.04 -30.58 1.19
N GLY A 93 0.09 -30.48 1.92
CA GLY A 93 0.13 -30.53 3.39
C GLY A 93 -0.63 -29.38 4.06
N LEU A 94 -0.77 -28.23 3.40
CA LEU A 94 -1.54 -27.06 3.84
C LEU A 94 -3.01 -27.09 3.38
N GLY A 95 -3.47 -28.22 2.84
CA GLY A 95 -4.87 -28.43 2.45
C GLY A 95 -5.25 -27.89 1.07
N PHE A 96 -4.27 -27.53 0.22
CA PHE A 96 -4.57 -27.14 -1.16
C PHE A 96 -4.89 -28.36 -2.04
N ALA A 97 -5.91 -28.22 -2.88
CA ALA A 97 -6.10 -29.07 -4.04
C ALA A 97 -5.11 -28.66 -5.14
N VAL A 98 -4.00 -29.40 -5.23
CA VAL A 98 -2.89 -29.05 -6.13
C VAL A 98 -3.08 -29.67 -7.53
N VAL A 99 -3.11 -28.81 -8.55
CA VAL A 99 -2.91 -29.14 -9.96
C VAL A 99 -1.43 -28.99 -10.28
N TYR A 100 -0.80 -30.07 -10.73
CA TYR A 100 0.65 -30.18 -10.87
C TYR A 100 1.06 -30.52 -12.31
N GLY A 101 2.20 -30.00 -12.76
CA GLY A 101 2.80 -30.43 -14.03
C GLY A 101 4.30 -30.12 -14.17
N GLU A 102 4.97 -30.93 -14.98
CA GLU A 102 6.42 -30.86 -15.23
C GLU A 102 6.68 -30.69 -16.72
N ASN A 103 7.62 -29.80 -17.09
CA ASN A 103 8.08 -29.58 -18.47
C ASN A 103 6.92 -29.34 -19.46
N LEU A 104 5.95 -28.54 -19.04
CA LEU A 104 4.72 -28.30 -19.77
C LEU A 104 4.96 -27.38 -20.97
N ASP A 105 4.43 -27.79 -22.12
CA ASP A 105 4.29 -26.91 -23.28
C ASP A 105 3.21 -25.83 -23.03
N ARG A 106 3.14 -24.84 -23.91
CA ARG A 106 2.26 -23.68 -23.75
C ARG A 106 0.80 -24.10 -23.58
N ARG A 107 0.36 -25.08 -24.37
CA ARG A 107 -1.01 -25.58 -24.34
C ARG A 107 -1.29 -26.25 -23.00
N ALA A 108 -0.42 -27.13 -22.55
CA ALA A 108 -0.56 -27.84 -21.28
C ALA A 108 -0.53 -26.88 -20.08
N MET A 109 0.30 -25.83 -20.11
CA MET A 109 0.26 -24.78 -19.07
C MET A 109 -1.09 -24.07 -19.02
N ILE A 110 -1.65 -23.70 -20.18
CA ILE A 110 -2.98 -23.06 -20.29
C ILE A 110 -4.08 -24.02 -19.83
N ASP A 111 -4.01 -25.29 -20.19
CA ASP A 111 -4.98 -26.32 -19.78
C ASP A 111 -4.97 -26.50 -18.26
N ARG A 112 -3.79 -26.59 -17.63
CA ARG A 112 -3.66 -26.69 -16.17
C ARG A 112 -4.14 -25.45 -15.43
N LEU A 113 -3.89 -24.26 -15.98
CA LEU A 113 -4.48 -23.03 -15.47
C LEU A 113 -6.01 -23.03 -15.58
N SER A 114 -6.54 -23.58 -16.67
CA SER A 114 -7.99 -23.75 -16.87
C SER A 114 -8.58 -24.72 -15.84
N ASP A 115 -7.88 -25.81 -15.53
CA ASP A 115 -8.30 -26.81 -14.53
C ASP A 115 -8.46 -26.19 -13.13
N VAL A 116 -7.57 -25.27 -12.75
CA VAL A 116 -7.67 -24.51 -11.49
C VAL A 116 -8.80 -23.48 -11.59
N ALA A 117 -8.81 -22.67 -12.65
CA ALA A 117 -9.81 -21.62 -12.85
C ALA A 117 -11.25 -22.15 -12.85
N ALA A 118 -11.49 -23.34 -13.40
CA ALA A 118 -12.81 -23.97 -13.43
C ALA A 118 -13.32 -24.42 -12.05
N ARG A 119 -12.44 -24.49 -11.04
CA ARG A 119 -12.78 -24.94 -9.68
C ARG A 119 -12.90 -23.80 -8.68
N LEU A 120 -12.43 -22.60 -9.03
CA LEU A 120 -12.44 -21.45 -8.15
C LEU A 120 -13.85 -20.88 -7.97
N GLY A 121 -14.21 -20.63 -6.72
CA GLY A 121 -15.35 -19.84 -6.28
C GLY A 121 -14.92 -18.47 -5.74
N ARG A 122 -15.93 -17.67 -5.36
CA ARG A 122 -15.79 -16.26 -4.95
C ARG A 122 -14.98 -16.00 -3.69
N ASP A 123 -14.80 -17.02 -2.85
CA ASP A 123 -14.15 -16.89 -1.54
C ASP A 123 -12.82 -17.67 -1.46
N ASP A 124 -12.41 -18.29 -2.56
CA ASP A 124 -11.30 -19.24 -2.59
C ASP A 124 -9.93 -18.56 -2.71
N ILE A 125 -8.91 -19.29 -2.25
CA ILE A 125 -7.50 -18.95 -2.46
C ILE A 125 -6.98 -19.71 -3.67
N ALA A 126 -6.51 -18.96 -4.66
CA ALA A 126 -5.72 -19.49 -5.76
C ALA A 126 -4.23 -19.28 -5.47
N PHE A 127 -3.42 -20.34 -5.53
CA PHE A 127 -1.97 -20.26 -5.37
C PHE A 127 -1.30 -20.72 -6.66
N VAL A 128 -0.41 -19.93 -7.24
CA VAL A 128 0.40 -20.34 -8.39
C VAL A 128 1.86 -20.32 -8.00
N TYR A 129 2.51 -21.45 -8.19
CA TYR A 129 3.95 -21.58 -8.09
C TYR A 129 4.51 -21.98 -9.47
N PHE A 130 5.48 -21.21 -9.95
CA PHE A 130 6.22 -21.53 -11.16
C PHE A 130 7.72 -21.53 -10.88
N ALA A 131 8.37 -22.65 -11.18
CA ALA A 131 9.82 -22.75 -11.29
C ALA A 131 10.21 -23.03 -12.74
N GLY A 132 11.11 -22.22 -13.30
CA GLY A 132 11.48 -22.32 -14.71
C GLY A 132 12.09 -21.03 -15.24
N HIS A 133 12.16 -20.88 -16.56
CA HIS A 133 12.63 -19.66 -17.21
C HIS A 133 11.54 -18.60 -17.26
N GLY A 134 11.91 -17.36 -16.94
CA GLY A 134 11.06 -16.19 -17.06
C GLY A 134 11.81 -15.01 -17.66
N VAL A 135 11.15 -14.21 -18.49
CA VAL A 135 11.77 -13.11 -19.24
C VAL A 135 10.93 -11.84 -19.20
N ALA A 136 11.59 -10.69 -19.35
CA ALA A 136 10.94 -9.44 -19.67
C ALA A 136 11.06 -9.11 -21.16
N LEU A 137 9.90 -9.03 -21.83
CA LEU A 137 9.78 -8.60 -23.23
C LEU A 137 8.92 -7.34 -23.26
N GLY A 138 9.42 -6.26 -23.88
CA GLY A 138 8.69 -4.98 -23.94
C GLY A 138 8.25 -4.41 -22.58
N GLY A 139 8.97 -4.71 -21.50
CA GLY A 139 8.64 -4.24 -20.13
C GLY A 139 7.60 -5.08 -19.38
N ALA A 140 7.13 -6.20 -19.94
CA ALA A 140 6.20 -7.13 -19.28
C ALA A 140 6.85 -8.48 -18.99
N ASN A 141 6.42 -9.12 -17.90
CA ASN A 141 6.91 -10.42 -17.44
C ASN A 141 6.21 -11.59 -18.14
N TYR A 142 6.99 -12.57 -18.57
CA TYR A 142 6.51 -13.78 -19.22
C TYR A 142 7.13 -15.03 -18.60
N LEU A 143 6.31 -16.05 -18.38
CA LEU A 143 6.72 -17.41 -18.04
C LEU A 143 6.93 -18.19 -19.33
N LEU A 144 8.07 -18.88 -19.46
CA LEU A 144 8.40 -19.63 -20.66
C LEU A 144 7.91 -21.08 -20.58
N PRO A 145 7.08 -21.53 -21.55
CA PRO A 145 6.75 -22.94 -21.71
C PRO A 145 7.91 -23.77 -22.25
N SER A 146 7.84 -25.09 -22.12
CA SER A 146 8.88 -26.00 -22.60
C SER A 146 9.02 -26.01 -24.13
N ASP A 147 8.00 -25.60 -24.88
CA ASP A 147 7.99 -25.48 -26.34
C ASP A 147 8.28 -24.05 -26.84
N ILE A 148 8.84 -23.18 -25.99
CA ILE A 148 9.24 -21.83 -26.44
C ILE A 148 10.21 -21.94 -27.64
N PRO A 149 9.93 -21.28 -28.78
CA PRO A 149 10.75 -21.42 -29.97
C PRO A 149 12.12 -20.75 -29.78
N GLU A 150 13.13 -21.23 -30.50
CA GLU A 150 14.44 -20.56 -30.47
C GLU A 150 14.34 -19.11 -30.97
N PRO A 151 15.12 -18.19 -30.35
CA PRO A 151 15.28 -16.84 -30.87
C PRO A 151 15.86 -16.87 -32.29
N ARG A 152 15.23 -16.15 -33.20
CA ARG A 152 15.78 -15.88 -34.53
C ARG A 152 16.76 -14.71 -34.46
N ALA A 153 17.65 -14.59 -35.46
CA ALA A 153 18.56 -13.44 -35.55
C ALA A 153 17.79 -12.11 -35.43
N ALA A 154 18.28 -11.20 -34.57
CA ALA A 154 17.58 -10.00 -34.13
C ALA A 154 17.04 -9.15 -35.30
N GLY A 155 15.76 -9.33 -35.61
CA GLY A 155 14.98 -8.54 -36.56
C GLY A 155 13.82 -7.84 -35.86
N ARG A 156 13.29 -6.77 -36.47
CA ARG A 156 12.11 -6.07 -35.93
C ARG A 156 10.95 -7.07 -35.77
N GLY A 157 10.40 -7.19 -34.55
CA GLY A 157 9.23 -8.02 -34.26
C GLY A 157 9.50 -9.38 -33.58
N GLU A 158 10.76 -9.75 -33.36
CA GLU A 158 11.09 -11.05 -32.73
C GLU A 158 10.67 -11.12 -31.24
N GLU A 159 10.74 -10.02 -30.49
CA GLU A 159 10.20 -9.97 -29.12
C GLU A 159 8.68 -10.20 -29.09
N ALA A 160 7.94 -9.62 -30.03
CA ALA A 160 6.50 -9.81 -30.13
C ALA A 160 6.15 -11.27 -30.47
N ARG A 161 6.90 -11.90 -31.38
CA ARG A 161 6.74 -13.32 -31.71
C ARG A 161 6.97 -14.21 -30.49
N LEU A 162 8.02 -13.96 -29.72
CA LEU A 162 8.32 -14.75 -28.51
C LEU A 162 7.26 -14.53 -27.42
N ALA A 163 6.77 -13.30 -27.25
CA ALA A 163 5.69 -12.98 -26.33
C ALA A 163 4.39 -13.74 -26.67
N GLU A 164 4.06 -13.94 -27.95
CA GLU A 164 2.90 -14.75 -28.38
C GLU A 164 3.01 -16.22 -27.95
N HIS A 165 4.23 -16.76 -27.85
CA HIS A 165 4.52 -18.15 -27.47
C HIS A 165 4.73 -18.32 -25.96
N ALA A 166 4.78 -17.23 -25.19
CA ALA A 166 4.94 -17.27 -23.74
C ALA A 166 3.61 -17.00 -23.01
N LEU A 167 3.60 -17.13 -21.68
CA LEU A 167 2.46 -16.76 -20.84
C LEU A 167 2.79 -15.47 -20.09
N ALA A 168 2.05 -14.39 -20.38
CA ALA A 168 2.20 -13.15 -19.65
C ALA A 168 1.76 -13.32 -18.18
N GLU A 169 2.58 -12.84 -17.26
CA GLU A 169 2.28 -12.84 -15.82
C GLU A 169 0.95 -12.13 -15.53
N ALA A 170 0.73 -10.96 -16.14
CA ALA A 170 -0.50 -10.20 -15.99
C ALA A 170 -1.74 -11.00 -16.45
N ALA A 171 -1.65 -11.74 -17.55
CA ALA A 171 -2.75 -12.54 -18.08
C ALA A 171 -3.09 -13.73 -17.16
N LEU A 172 -2.09 -14.32 -16.50
CA LEU A 172 -2.28 -15.35 -15.49
C LEU A 172 -3.12 -14.80 -14.33
N VAL A 173 -2.77 -13.61 -13.83
CA VAL A 173 -3.45 -12.97 -12.71
C VAL A 173 -4.87 -12.57 -13.08
N GLU A 174 -5.06 -11.91 -14.23
CA GLU A 174 -6.38 -11.52 -14.74
C GLU A 174 -7.32 -12.72 -14.84
N ARG A 175 -6.80 -13.87 -15.28
CA ARG A 175 -7.59 -15.09 -15.42
C ARG A 175 -8.04 -15.67 -14.08
N LEU A 176 -7.18 -15.65 -13.06
CA LEU A 176 -7.54 -16.12 -11.72
C LEU A 176 -8.54 -15.18 -11.04
N ALA A 177 -8.34 -13.87 -11.21
CA ALA A 177 -9.27 -12.86 -10.72
C ALA A 177 -10.65 -12.99 -11.40
N ALA A 178 -10.69 -13.19 -12.72
CA ALA A 178 -11.92 -13.41 -13.47
C ALA A 178 -12.63 -14.72 -13.10
N ALA A 179 -11.88 -15.74 -12.67
CA ALA A 179 -12.43 -16.99 -12.16
C ALA A 179 -13.06 -16.84 -10.75
N GLY A 180 -12.86 -15.69 -10.10
CA GLY A 180 -13.51 -15.35 -8.82
C GLY A 180 -12.63 -15.55 -7.59
N ALA A 181 -11.33 -15.87 -7.73
CA ALA A 181 -10.45 -15.99 -6.56
C ALA A 181 -10.50 -14.72 -5.70
N ARG A 182 -10.76 -14.89 -4.40
CA ARG A 182 -10.71 -13.79 -3.42
C ARG A 182 -9.27 -13.33 -3.20
N VAL A 183 -8.36 -14.30 -3.18
CA VAL A 183 -6.93 -14.12 -3.01
C VAL A 183 -6.22 -14.93 -4.08
N ALA A 184 -5.41 -14.28 -4.90
CA ALA A 184 -4.44 -14.94 -5.74
C ALA A 184 -3.05 -14.77 -5.13
N VAL A 185 -2.29 -15.86 -5.01
CA VAL A 185 -0.89 -15.85 -4.57
C VAL A 185 -0.05 -16.31 -5.74
N LEU A 186 0.93 -15.54 -6.16
CA LEU A 186 1.85 -15.86 -7.25
C LEU A 186 3.29 -15.94 -6.72
N VAL A 187 3.90 -17.10 -6.88
CA VAL A 187 5.28 -17.36 -6.47
C VAL A 187 6.09 -17.73 -7.70
N LEU A 188 7.06 -16.89 -8.04
CA LEU A 188 7.92 -17.08 -9.20
C LEU A 188 9.35 -17.41 -8.74
N ASP A 189 9.70 -18.70 -8.81
CA ASP A 189 11.08 -19.19 -8.68
C ASP A 189 11.72 -19.33 -10.06
N ALA A 190 11.79 -18.21 -10.76
CA ALA A 190 12.43 -18.11 -12.06
C ALA A 190 13.68 -17.25 -11.95
N CYS A 191 14.79 -17.74 -12.49
CA CYS A 191 15.99 -16.92 -12.66
C CYS A 191 15.64 -15.71 -13.53
N ARG A 192 16.11 -14.53 -13.14
CA ARG A 192 16.06 -13.34 -13.99
C ARG A 192 17.32 -13.27 -14.88
N ASP A 193 17.74 -14.39 -15.44
CA ASP A 193 18.69 -14.45 -16.55
C ASP A 193 17.90 -14.87 -17.79
N ASN A 194 18.03 -14.12 -18.89
CA ASN A 194 17.18 -14.32 -20.07
C ASN A 194 17.81 -15.38 -21.01
N PRO A 195 17.24 -16.60 -21.11
CA PRO A 195 17.79 -17.70 -21.92
C PRO A 195 17.61 -17.49 -23.43
N LEU A 196 16.91 -16.42 -23.82
CA LEU A 196 16.68 -16.04 -25.21
C LEU A 196 17.78 -15.10 -25.75
N GLN A 197 18.81 -14.80 -24.94
CA GLN A 197 19.98 -14.05 -25.38
C GLN A 197 20.93 -14.91 -26.24
N GLY A 198 21.20 -14.47 -27.47
CA GLY A 198 22.25 -15.02 -28.33
C GLY A 198 23.62 -14.37 -28.08
N SER A 199 24.68 -15.00 -28.60
CA SER A 199 26.08 -14.55 -28.48
C SER A 199 26.42 -13.24 -29.21
N ASP A 200 25.49 -12.68 -29.99
CA ASP A 200 25.68 -11.43 -30.74
C ASP A 200 24.95 -10.23 -30.10
N ARG A 201 25.65 -9.08 -30.06
CA ARG A 201 25.42 -7.88 -29.23
C ARG A 201 24.18 -7.03 -29.56
N ARG A 202 23.08 -7.62 -30.02
CA ARG A 202 21.75 -7.00 -30.10
C ARG A 202 20.74 -7.93 -29.44
N ALA A 203 20.79 -7.97 -28.11
CA ALA A 203 19.99 -8.88 -27.29
C ALA A 203 18.48 -8.64 -27.46
N LEU A 204 17.72 -9.73 -27.52
CA LEU A 204 16.25 -9.76 -27.52
C LEU A 204 15.75 -9.74 -26.07
N GLY A 205 14.95 -8.74 -25.72
CA GLY A 205 14.50 -8.51 -24.35
C GLY A 205 15.59 -7.96 -23.44
N SER A 206 15.23 -7.72 -22.17
CA SER A 206 16.20 -7.25 -21.18
C SER A 206 17.33 -8.28 -20.99
N ALA A 207 18.57 -7.79 -20.87
CA ALA A 207 19.72 -8.62 -20.51
C ALA A 207 19.58 -9.29 -19.13
N ARG A 208 18.66 -8.76 -18.31
CA ARG A 208 18.30 -9.19 -16.97
C ARG A 208 16.81 -9.55 -16.99
N GLY A 209 16.50 -10.85 -16.87
CA GLY A 209 15.20 -11.54 -17.01
C GLY A 209 13.94 -10.77 -16.62
N LEU A 210 13.19 -11.16 -15.59
CA LEU A 210 11.90 -10.51 -15.27
C LEU A 210 12.07 -9.00 -14.94
N ALA A 211 11.10 -8.19 -15.33
CA ALA A 211 10.93 -6.78 -15.06
C ALA A 211 10.26 -6.52 -13.69
N GLN A 212 10.25 -5.26 -13.28
CA GLN A 212 9.46 -4.78 -12.15
C GLN A 212 8.08 -4.35 -12.68
N SER A 213 7.01 -5.00 -12.22
CA SER A 213 5.62 -4.72 -12.61
C SER A 213 4.74 -4.52 -11.38
N THR A 214 3.70 -3.68 -11.48
CA THR A 214 2.69 -3.55 -10.41
C THR A 214 1.54 -4.53 -10.70
N PRO A 215 1.32 -5.55 -9.85
CA PRO A 215 0.28 -6.52 -10.10
C PRO A 215 -1.15 -5.99 -9.88
N PRO A 216 -2.19 -6.65 -10.45
CA PRO A 216 -3.60 -6.37 -10.20
C PRO A 216 -4.01 -6.51 -8.72
N HIS A 217 -5.11 -5.85 -8.32
CA HIS A 217 -5.70 -5.96 -6.98
C HIS A 217 -6.10 -7.41 -6.64
N GLY A 218 -5.97 -7.80 -5.37
CA GLY A 218 -6.26 -9.16 -4.90
C GLY A 218 -5.13 -10.17 -5.14
N LEU A 219 -3.97 -9.72 -5.63
CA LEU A 219 -2.78 -10.55 -5.82
C LEU A 219 -1.72 -10.32 -4.72
N PHE A 220 -1.14 -11.40 -4.22
CA PHE A 220 0.12 -11.39 -3.50
C PHE A 220 1.20 -12.05 -4.36
N ALA A 221 2.19 -11.30 -4.84
CA ALA A 221 3.27 -11.84 -5.66
C ALA A 221 4.59 -11.88 -4.87
N ILE A 222 5.38 -12.95 -5.02
CA ILE A 222 6.74 -13.07 -4.48
C ILE A 222 7.68 -13.68 -5.53
N TYR A 223 8.88 -13.11 -5.61
CA TYR A 223 9.90 -13.46 -6.58
C TYR A 223 11.17 -13.93 -5.85
N ALA A 224 11.82 -14.96 -6.38
CA ALA A 224 13.00 -15.56 -5.76
C ALA A 224 14.22 -14.63 -5.61
N ALA A 225 14.29 -13.58 -6.43
CA ALA A 225 15.36 -12.57 -6.41
C ALA A 225 14.82 -11.19 -6.83
N GLY A 226 15.57 -10.14 -6.48
CA GLY A 226 15.25 -8.76 -6.83
C GLY A 226 15.46 -8.48 -8.33
N PHE A 227 15.00 -7.31 -8.79
CA PHE A 227 15.24 -6.89 -10.16
C PHE A 227 16.76 -6.84 -10.46
N GLY A 228 17.19 -7.53 -11.51
CA GLY A 228 18.60 -7.60 -11.90
C GLY A 228 19.49 -8.53 -11.07
N GLN A 229 18.92 -9.31 -10.15
CA GLN A 229 19.64 -10.32 -9.36
C GLN A 229 19.30 -11.75 -9.85
N ALA A 230 20.23 -12.68 -9.64
CA ALA A 230 20.04 -14.11 -9.94
C ALA A 230 19.64 -14.88 -8.67
N ALA A 231 18.78 -15.89 -8.83
CA ALA A 231 18.41 -16.79 -7.73
C ALA A 231 19.41 -17.95 -7.65
N LEU A 232 19.84 -18.32 -6.44
CA LEU A 232 20.74 -19.44 -6.22
C LEU A 232 20.01 -20.78 -6.27
N ASP A 233 20.49 -21.64 -7.14
CA ASP A 233 20.17 -23.08 -7.18
C ASP A 233 20.68 -23.84 -5.96
N ARG A 234 21.81 -23.40 -5.40
CA ARG A 234 22.50 -23.99 -4.24
C ARG A 234 23.50 -22.99 -3.69
N LEU A 235 23.91 -23.14 -2.43
CA LEU A 235 24.93 -22.29 -1.80
C LEU A 235 26.35 -22.62 -2.27
N GLY A 236 26.59 -23.85 -2.69
CA GLY A 236 27.90 -24.30 -3.14
C GLY A 236 27.87 -25.75 -3.61
N PRO A 237 29.02 -26.31 -4.04
CA PRO A 237 29.11 -27.69 -4.50
C PRO A 237 28.75 -28.71 -3.41
N ASP A 238 29.00 -28.38 -2.14
CA ASP A 238 28.77 -29.24 -0.98
C ASP A 238 27.40 -29.01 -0.30
N ASP A 239 26.55 -28.15 -0.87
CA ASP A 239 25.20 -27.93 -0.33
C ASP A 239 24.37 -29.22 -0.46
N PRO A 240 23.98 -29.87 0.66
CA PRO A 240 23.30 -31.15 0.61
C PRO A 240 21.83 -31.03 0.19
N HIS A 241 21.28 -29.81 0.12
CA HIS A 241 19.90 -29.60 -0.22
C HIS A 241 19.66 -29.73 -1.74
N PRO A 242 18.66 -30.52 -2.17
CA PRO A 242 18.39 -30.76 -3.58
C PRO A 242 17.58 -29.64 -4.26
N ASN A 243 17.17 -28.62 -3.51
CA ASN A 243 16.26 -27.53 -3.90
C ASN A 243 16.95 -26.16 -3.88
N SER A 244 16.43 -25.22 -4.67
CA SER A 244 16.89 -23.83 -4.70
C SER A 244 16.86 -23.18 -3.32
N VAL A 245 17.76 -22.22 -3.10
CA VAL A 245 17.89 -21.52 -1.81
C VAL A 245 16.61 -20.78 -1.47
N PHE A 246 15.94 -20.19 -2.46
CA PHE A 246 14.65 -19.54 -2.26
C PHE A 246 13.57 -20.56 -1.90
N THR A 247 13.36 -21.59 -2.73
CA THR A 247 12.21 -22.49 -2.56
C THR A 247 12.28 -23.29 -1.28
N ARG A 248 13.46 -23.78 -0.87
CA ARG A 248 13.58 -24.52 0.40
C ARG A 248 13.25 -23.64 1.61
N VAL A 249 13.67 -22.38 1.59
CA VAL A 249 13.41 -21.41 2.67
C VAL A 249 11.96 -20.98 2.67
N PHE A 250 11.39 -20.74 1.48
CA PHE A 250 10.01 -20.31 1.33
C PHE A 250 9.06 -21.43 1.75
N ALA A 251 9.27 -22.68 1.32
CA ALA A 251 8.47 -23.83 1.72
C ALA A 251 8.47 -24.06 3.24
N GLU A 252 9.64 -24.00 3.88
CA GLU A 252 9.77 -24.11 5.35
C GLU A 252 9.00 -22.98 6.07
N THR A 253 9.15 -21.75 5.58
CA THR A 253 8.52 -20.58 6.20
C THR A 253 7.01 -20.58 5.98
N LEU A 254 6.54 -20.99 4.79
CA LEU A 254 5.13 -21.11 4.43
C LEU A 254 4.40 -22.14 5.31
N ALA A 255 5.10 -23.22 5.68
CA ALA A 255 4.56 -24.26 6.57
C ALA A 255 4.58 -23.87 8.06
N THR A 256 5.12 -22.70 8.42
CA THR A 256 5.17 -22.26 9.82
C THR A 256 3.79 -21.75 10.27
N PRO A 257 3.15 -22.37 11.27
CA PRO A 257 1.82 -21.96 11.74
C PRO A 257 1.77 -20.53 12.25
N GLY A 258 0.66 -19.83 11.97
CA GLY A 258 0.42 -18.49 12.49
C GLY A 258 1.20 -17.37 11.80
N LEU A 259 1.88 -17.64 10.68
CA LEU A 259 2.43 -16.60 9.81
C LEU A 259 1.43 -16.25 8.70
N ASP A 260 1.10 -14.96 8.60
CA ASP A 260 0.42 -14.44 7.43
C ASP A 260 1.36 -14.40 6.21
N LEU A 261 0.81 -14.27 5.00
CA LEU A 261 1.59 -14.24 3.75
C LEU A 261 2.71 -13.18 3.74
N LYS A 262 2.50 -12.01 4.35
CA LYS A 262 3.50 -10.93 4.41
C LYS A 262 4.62 -11.28 5.39
N ALA A 263 4.30 -11.89 6.53
CA ALA A 263 5.28 -12.45 7.45
C ALA A 263 6.10 -13.57 6.77
N VAL A 264 5.45 -14.46 6.03
CA VAL A 264 6.12 -15.51 5.23
C VAL A 264 7.10 -14.87 4.23
N ALA A 265 6.69 -13.86 3.47
CA ALA A 265 7.54 -13.21 2.48
C ALA A 265 8.73 -12.46 3.11
N THR A 266 8.49 -11.69 4.16
CA THR A 266 9.54 -10.92 4.85
C THR A 266 10.55 -11.82 5.56
N GLN A 267 10.10 -12.92 6.19
CA GLN A 267 10.98 -13.89 6.83
C GLN A 267 11.77 -14.69 5.79
N THR A 268 11.12 -15.09 4.69
CA THR A 268 11.81 -15.72 3.54
C THR A 268 12.90 -14.81 3.00
N ARG A 269 12.60 -13.54 2.73
CA ARG A 269 13.59 -12.55 2.27
C ARG A 269 14.79 -12.46 3.20
N ARG A 270 14.56 -12.33 4.51
CA ARG A 270 15.63 -12.24 5.52
C ARG A 270 16.53 -13.47 5.52
N LYS A 271 15.93 -14.67 5.53
CA LYS A 271 16.66 -15.94 5.53
C LYS A 271 17.46 -16.12 4.24
N VAL A 272 16.86 -15.87 3.06
CA VAL A 272 17.55 -15.99 1.76
C VAL A 272 18.71 -15.01 1.65
N VAL A 273 18.52 -13.74 2.04
CA VAL A 273 19.60 -12.74 2.02
C VAL A 273 20.77 -13.16 2.91
N ALA A 274 20.50 -13.72 4.09
CA ALA A 274 21.55 -14.19 4.98
C ALA A 274 22.35 -15.36 4.36
N LEU A 275 21.65 -16.33 3.76
CA LEU A 275 22.29 -17.48 3.12
C LEU A 275 23.08 -17.08 1.87
N ALA A 276 22.51 -16.24 1.00
CA ALA A 276 23.19 -15.77 -0.21
C ALA A 276 24.45 -14.97 0.10
N ARG A 277 24.38 -14.05 1.09
CA ARG A 277 25.55 -13.28 1.54
C ARG A 277 26.67 -14.14 2.10
N ALA A 278 26.34 -15.26 2.76
CA ALA A 278 27.34 -16.17 3.32
C ALA A 278 28.24 -16.78 2.25
N VAL A 279 27.80 -16.83 0.99
CA VAL A 279 28.56 -17.34 -0.15
C VAL A 279 28.94 -16.25 -1.15
N GLY A 280 28.87 -14.98 -0.74
CA GLY A 280 29.27 -13.83 -1.56
C GLY A 280 28.31 -13.52 -2.72
N HIS A 281 27.07 -13.99 -2.66
CA HIS A 281 26.07 -13.80 -3.69
C HIS A 281 25.00 -12.77 -3.27
N GLU A 282 24.53 -11.95 -4.22
CA GLU A 282 23.47 -10.99 -3.98
C GLU A 282 22.12 -11.55 -4.46
N GLN A 283 21.27 -11.91 -3.51
CA GLN A 283 19.89 -12.35 -3.77
C GLN A 283 18.96 -11.82 -2.68
N VAL A 284 18.01 -11.00 -3.07
CA VAL A 284 17.01 -10.36 -2.20
C VAL A 284 15.62 -10.67 -2.76
N PRO A 285 14.87 -11.67 -2.24
CA PRO A 285 13.52 -11.95 -2.71
C PRO A 285 12.62 -10.71 -2.68
N ALA A 286 11.97 -10.37 -3.79
CA ALA A 286 11.03 -9.25 -3.88
C ALA A 286 9.60 -9.75 -3.64
N TYR A 287 8.70 -8.92 -3.13
CA TYR A 287 7.28 -9.25 -3.06
C TYR A 287 6.44 -7.99 -3.25
N ASP A 288 5.26 -8.17 -3.83
CA ASP A 288 4.22 -7.17 -4.02
C ASP A 288 2.94 -7.67 -3.34
N ASP A 289 2.36 -6.85 -2.47
CA ASP A 289 1.16 -7.17 -1.72
C ASP A 289 0.02 -6.26 -2.16
N GLN A 290 -0.98 -6.81 -2.84
CA GLN A 290 -2.21 -6.12 -3.28
C GLN A 290 -3.46 -6.77 -2.66
N LEU A 291 -3.31 -7.54 -1.57
CA LEU A 291 -4.44 -8.21 -0.91
C LEU A 291 -5.37 -7.17 -0.27
N LEU A 292 -6.68 -7.39 -0.46
CA LEU A 292 -7.73 -6.53 0.08
C LEU A 292 -8.58 -7.39 1.03
N GLY A 293 -8.29 -7.34 2.33
CA GLY A 293 -8.99 -8.17 3.31
C GLY A 293 -8.16 -8.46 4.56
N PRO A 294 -8.64 -9.36 5.44
CA PRO A 294 -7.89 -9.79 6.62
C PRO A 294 -6.60 -10.51 6.21
N ASP A 295 -5.64 -10.55 7.14
CA ASP A 295 -4.39 -11.29 6.99
C ASP A 295 -4.67 -12.73 6.55
N VAL A 296 -3.97 -13.17 5.51
CA VAL A 296 -4.17 -14.50 4.91
C VAL A 296 -3.16 -15.46 5.52
N TYR A 297 -3.67 -16.45 6.26
CA TYR A 297 -2.89 -17.51 6.87
C TYR A 297 -3.05 -18.81 6.08
N LEU A 298 -1.94 -19.34 5.59
CA LEU A 298 -1.94 -20.61 4.84
C LEU A 298 -1.67 -21.82 5.72
N ALA A 299 -1.04 -21.64 6.88
CA ALA A 299 -0.86 -22.67 7.90
C ALA A 299 -1.67 -22.30 9.17
N ASP A 300 -2.67 -23.11 9.49
CA ASP A 300 -3.54 -22.89 10.65
C ASP A 300 -2.72 -22.89 11.96
N ALA A 301 -2.96 -21.88 12.82
CA ALA A 301 -2.49 -21.94 14.19
C ALA A 301 -3.34 -22.97 14.96
N ALA A 302 -2.70 -23.83 15.76
CA ALA A 302 -3.42 -24.74 16.64
C ALA A 302 -4.43 -23.95 17.50
N PRO A 303 -5.67 -24.43 17.69
CA PRO A 303 -6.67 -23.69 18.44
C PRO A 303 -6.16 -23.48 19.87
N ALA A 304 -6.02 -22.21 20.26
CA ALA A 304 -5.66 -21.85 21.61
C ALA A 304 -6.74 -22.40 22.56
N ALA A 305 -6.32 -23.25 23.51
CA ALA A 305 -7.17 -23.69 24.60
C ALA A 305 -7.77 -22.47 25.34
N PRO A 306 -8.97 -22.58 25.94
CA PRO A 306 -9.57 -21.48 26.69
C PRO A 306 -8.58 -21.03 27.75
N ALA A 307 -8.17 -19.76 27.68
CA ALA A 307 -7.26 -19.20 28.66
C ALA A 307 -7.92 -19.23 30.04
N GLU A 308 -7.43 -20.10 30.93
CA GLU A 308 -7.59 -19.89 32.36
C GLU A 308 -7.01 -18.51 32.73
N PRO A 309 -7.57 -17.81 33.73
CA PRO A 309 -7.10 -16.49 34.14
C PRO A 309 -5.66 -16.60 34.65
N ARG A 310 -4.71 -16.30 33.77
CA ARG A 310 -3.29 -16.19 34.13
C ARG A 310 -3.07 -14.82 34.75
N THR A 311 -2.59 -14.84 35.98
CA THR A 311 -1.97 -13.70 36.65
C THR A 311 -0.92 -13.07 35.73
N ALA A 312 -0.98 -11.74 35.60
CA ALA A 312 -0.14 -10.96 34.71
C ALA A 312 1.36 -11.24 34.97
N PRO A 313 2.17 -11.51 33.93
CA PRO A 313 3.62 -11.51 34.08
C PRO A 313 4.09 -10.07 34.33
N SER A 314 5.01 -9.91 35.29
CA SER A 314 5.69 -8.66 35.58
C SER A 314 6.39 -8.14 34.31
N GLN A 315 5.99 -6.94 33.88
CA GLN A 315 6.57 -6.22 32.76
C GLN A 315 8.09 -6.05 32.94
N PRO A 316 8.91 -6.14 31.87
CA PRO A 316 10.27 -5.62 31.88
C PRO A 316 10.22 -4.10 32.14
N ALA A 317 11.17 -3.60 32.93
CA ALA A 317 11.23 -2.18 33.28
C ALA A 317 11.25 -1.28 32.03
N PRO A 318 10.51 -0.16 32.04
CA PRO A 318 10.49 0.79 30.93
C PRO A 318 11.88 1.42 30.73
N PRO A 319 12.25 1.81 29.49
CA PRO A 319 13.39 2.69 29.28
C PRO A 319 13.22 3.98 30.11
N PRO A 320 14.32 4.63 30.52
CA PRO A 320 14.26 5.79 31.40
C PRO A 320 13.37 6.89 30.79
N PRO A 321 12.58 7.60 31.62
CA PRO A 321 11.68 8.63 31.15
C PRO A 321 12.45 9.72 30.41
N VAL A 322 12.01 10.03 29.19
CA VAL A 322 12.33 11.30 28.53
C VAL A 322 11.84 12.41 29.48
N PRO A 323 12.66 13.42 29.79
CA PRO A 323 12.24 14.49 30.70
C PRO A 323 10.95 15.13 30.18
N PRO A 324 10.01 15.51 31.07
CA PRO A 324 8.76 16.13 30.66
C PRO A 324 9.05 17.39 29.83
N ARG A 325 8.41 17.48 28.65
CA ARG A 325 8.39 18.72 27.86
C ARG A 325 7.98 19.87 28.78
N PRO A 326 8.68 21.02 28.74
CA PRO A 326 8.31 22.16 29.57
C PRO A 326 6.85 22.54 29.29
N ALA A 327 6.08 22.75 30.35
CA ALA A 327 4.71 23.23 30.26
C ALA A 327 4.68 24.55 29.47
N PRO A 328 3.66 24.79 28.63
CA PRO A 328 3.53 26.05 27.92
C PRO A 328 3.55 27.19 28.94
N ARG A 329 4.48 28.11 28.77
CA ARG A 329 4.44 29.37 29.51
C ARG A 329 3.20 30.10 29.03
N SER A 330 2.27 30.36 29.95
CA SER A 330 1.21 31.33 29.77
C SER A 330 1.84 32.71 29.52
N GLY A 331 2.07 32.98 28.23
CA GLY A 331 2.57 34.24 27.71
C GLY A 331 1.50 35.32 27.82
N THR A 332 1.97 36.50 28.16
CA THR A 332 1.24 37.73 28.46
C THR A 332 0.50 38.29 27.25
N GLY A 333 -0.82 38.49 27.38
CA GLY A 333 -1.57 39.62 26.79
C GLY A 333 -1.49 39.92 25.28
N GLU A 334 -0.94 39.05 24.45
CA GLU A 334 -0.98 39.20 23.00
C GLU A 334 -2.37 38.80 22.47
N ALA A 335 -2.90 39.61 21.53
CA ALA A 335 -4.17 39.31 20.88
C ALA A 335 -4.08 37.97 20.14
N GLU A 336 -5.14 37.16 20.20
CA GLU A 336 -5.18 35.86 19.54
C GLU A 336 -4.89 35.98 18.03
N PRO A 337 -4.06 35.08 17.46
CA PRO A 337 -3.79 35.05 16.04
C PRO A 337 -5.07 34.91 15.21
N ARG A 338 -5.24 35.75 14.18
CA ARG A 338 -6.42 35.70 13.31
C ARG A 338 -6.28 34.59 12.27
N ILE A 339 -7.40 34.00 11.83
CA ILE A 339 -7.39 33.06 10.70
C ILE A 339 -6.78 33.73 9.46
N GLY A 340 -5.84 33.02 8.82
CA GLY A 340 -5.06 33.50 7.68
C GLY A 340 -3.88 34.41 8.05
N GLU A 341 -3.69 34.74 9.33
CA GLU A 341 -2.51 35.47 9.79
C GLU A 341 -1.25 34.62 9.62
N VAL A 342 -0.15 35.28 9.20
CA VAL A 342 1.16 34.66 9.07
C VAL A 342 2.00 35.00 10.29
N LEU A 343 2.31 33.99 11.09
CA LEU A 343 3.11 34.08 12.30
C LEU A 343 4.56 33.69 12.00
N ARG A 344 5.51 34.31 12.70
CA ARG A 344 6.91 33.91 12.71
C ARG A 344 7.50 34.21 14.09
N ASP A 345 7.83 33.16 14.83
CA ASP A 345 8.25 33.28 16.24
C ASP A 345 9.71 33.67 16.44
N CYS A 346 10.53 33.52 15.39
CA CYS A 346 11.93 33.95 15.38
C CYS A 346 12.43 34.12 13.94
N GLU A 347 13.58 34.77 13.76
CA GLU A 347 14.15 35.05 12.43
C GLU A 347 14.39 33.77 11.62
N SER A 348 14.90 32.71 12.26
CA SER A 348 15.16 31.40 11.64
C SER A 348 14.01 30.40 11.77
N CYS A 349 12.83 30.85 12.22
CA CYS A 349 11.67 30.00 12.41
C CYS A 349 10.80 29.94 11.13
N PRO A 350 10.16 28.79 10.86
CA PRO A 350 9.19 28.66 9.78
C PRO A 350 8.11 29.73 9.86
N ALA A 351 7.71 30.26 8.70
CA ALA A 351 6.51 31.07 8.61
C ALA A 351 5.28 30.17 8.74
N MET A 352 4.38 30.49 9.65
CA MET A 352 3.20 29.67 9.96
C MET A 352 1.95 30.42 9.55
N VAL A 353 0.96 29.76 8.95
CA VAL A 353 -0.35 30.35 8.67
C VAL A 353 -1.41 29.76 9.58
N VAL A 354 -2.28 30.61 10.14
CA VAL A 354 -3.36 30.18 11.05
C VAL A 354 -4.54 29.62 10.25
N LEU A 355 -4.83 28.34 10.46
CA LEU A 355 -5.96 27.62 9.86
C LEU A 355 -7.16 27.57 10.83
N PRO A 356 -8.39 27.63 10.31
CA PRO A 356 -9.58 27.58 11.14
C PRO A 356 -9.89 26.16 11.64
N ALA A 357 -10.62 26.07 12.75
CA ALA A 357 -11.38 24.89 13.09
C ALA A 357 -12.40 24.56 11.99
N GLY A 358 -12.82 23.30 11.89
CA GLY A 358 -13.69 22.87 10.80
C GLY A 358 -13.96 21.38 10.80
N ALA A 359 -14.48 20.88 9.69
CA ALA A 359 -14.64 19.46 9.44
C ALA A 359 -14.53 19.18 7.94
N PHE A 360 -14.07 17.99 7.60
CA PHE A 360 -13.95 17.53 6.22
C PHE A 360 -14.13 16.02 6.13
N THR A 361 -14.29 15.51 4.92
CA THR A 361 -14.26 14.07 4.64
C THR A 361 -12.85 13.69 4.21
N MET A 362 -12.19 12.88 5.02
CA MET A 362 -10.83 12.39 4.74
C MET A 362 -10.87 11.17 3.83
N GLY A 363 -9.92 11.10 2.89
CA GLY A 363 -9.81 10.03 1.90
C GLY A 363 -10.48 10.34 0.57
N SER A 364 -10.42 9.39 -0.37
CA SER A 364 -10.98 9.52 -1.72
C SER A 364 -12.22 8.64 -1.93
N PRO A 365 -13.21 9.08 -2.72
CA PRO A 365 -14.37 8.26 -3.06
C PRO A 365 -13.94 7.08 -3.95
N ASP A 366 -14.68 5.96 -3.87
CA ASP A 366 -14.31 4.73 -4.57
C ASP A 366 -14.18 4.87 -6.10
N HIS A 367 -14.82 5.89 -6.68
CA HIS A 367 -14.81 6.18 -8.11
C HIS A 367 -13.81 7.28 -8.51
N GLU A 368 -13.02 7.84 -7.58
CA GLU A 368 -11.99 8.82 -7.93
C GLU A 368 -10.93 8.16 -8.83
N PRO A 369 -10.66 8.70 -10.03
CA PRO A 369 -9.66 8.11 -10.92
C PRO A 369 -8.27 8.09 -10.27
N LEU A 370 -7.55 6.99 -10.49
CA LEU A 370 -6.22 6.73 -9.94
C LEU A 370 -6.17 6.52 -8.42
N ARG A 371 -7.32 6.41 -7.74
CA ARG A 371 -7.41 6.02 -6.33
C ARG A 371 -6.63 4.74 -6.03
N ILE A 372 -6.01 4.69 -4.85
CA ILE A 372 -5.43 3.47 -4.29
C ILE A 372 -6.17 3.07 -3.00
N ALA A 373 -6.18 1.78 -2.69
CA ALA A 373 -7.09 1.20 -1.69
C ALA A 373 -6.91 1.77 -0.27
N ASN A 374 -5.68 2.13 0.09
CA ASN A 374 -5.33 2.61 1.42
C ASN A 374 -5.90 3.99 1.77
N GLU A 375 -6.51 4.69 0.80
CA GLU A 375 -7.15 6.01 0.96
C GLU A 375 -8.57 5.94 1.50
N GLY A 376 -9.11 4.73 1.63
CA GLY A 376 -10.46 4.47 2.12
C GLY A 376 -10.51 3.66 3.42
N PRO A 377 -11.71 3.49 4.00
CA PRO A 377 -12.95 4.15 3.59
C PRO A 377 -12.91 5.66 3.88
N GLN A 378 -13.69 6.44 3.14
CA GLN A 378 -13.88 7.83 3.49
C GLN A 378 -14.56 7.95 4.84
N HIS A 379 -14.12 8.89 5.68
CA HIS A 379 -14.70 9.10 7.00
C HIS A 379 -14.71 10.59 7.36
N PRO A 380 -15.69 11.03 8.17
CA PRO A 380 -15.73 12.40 8.65
C PRO A 380 -14.63 12.64 9.69
N VAL A 381 -13.94 13.76 9.56
CA VAL A 381 -12.94 14.23 10.53
C VAL A 381 -13.30 15.63 11.00
N VAL A 382 -13.20 15.84 12.31
CA VAL A 382 -13.37 17.13 12.97
C VAL A 382 -12.00 17.73 13.29
N VAL A 383 -11.84 19.00 12.96
CA VAL A 383 -10.73 19.86 13.38
C VAL A 383 -11.25 20.72 14.53
N PRO A 384 -10.96 20.37 15.80
CA PRO A 384 -11.69 20.91 16.93
C PRO A 384 -11.35 22.37 17.26
N ARG A 385 -10.16 22.84 16.85
CA ARG A 385 -9.63 24.16 17.17
C ARG A 385 -8.79 24.70 16.02
N ALA A 386 -8.63 26.02 15.98
CA ALA A 386 -7.68 26.64 15.08
C ALA A 386 -6.25 26.23 15.43
N PHE A 387 -5.39 26.22 14.43
CA PHE A 387 -3.98 25.86 14.60
C PHE A 387 -3.13 26.59 13.57
N ALA A 388 -1.82 26.69 13.77
CA ALA A 388 -0.93 27.21 12.75
C ALA A 388 -0.15 26.08 12.08
N MET A 389 -0.02 26.11 10.75
CA MET A 389 0.80 25.17 9.98
C MET A 389 1.85 25.92 9.18
N GLY A 390 3.02 25.30 8.99
CA GLY A 390 4.07 25.81 8.13
C GLY A 390 3.49 26.17 6.77
N ARG A 391 3.61 27.46 6.41
CA ARG A 391 3.19 28.02 5.13
C ARG A 391 3.85 27.27 3.96
N PHE A 392 5.05 26.77 4.23
CA PHE A 392 5.92 26.00 3.36
C PHE A 392 6.41 24.75 4.13
N GLU A 393 7.00 23.81 3.41
CA GLU A 393 7.90 22.81 4.01
C GLU A 393 9.06 23.50 4.71
N VAL A 394 9.64 22.85 5.72
CA VAL A 394 10.84 23.34 6.40
C VAL A 394 11.97 23.46 5.38
N THR A 395 12.60 24.62 5.33
CA THR A 395 13.64 24.90 4.35
C THR A 395 15.02 24.39 4.79
N VAL A 396 15.92 24.24 3.83
CA VAL A 396 17.34 23.94 4.07
C VAL A 396 17.96 24.95 5.05
N GLY A 397 17.62 26.23 4.95
CA GLY A 397 18.12 27.27 5.85
C GLY A 397 17.61 27.13 7.29
N GLU A 398 16.33 26.83 7.46
CA GLU A 398 15.70 26.62 8.77
C GLU A 398 16.24 25.34 9.44
N PHE A 399 16.40 24.26 8.67
CA PHE A 399 17.00 23.02 9.17
C PHE A 399 18.50 23.17 9.47
N ALA A 400 19.23 23.97 8.69
CA ALA A 400 20.63 24.29 8.97
C ALA A 400 20.81 25.00 10.31
N ALA A 401 19.90 25.91 10.68
CA ALA A 401 19.92 26.57 11.98
C ALA A 401 19.77 25.56 13.13
N PHE A 402 18.84 24.61 13.00
CA PHE A 402 18.68 23.51 13.95
C PHE A 402 19.98 22.69 14.11
N VAL A 403 20.58 22.24 13.00
CA VAL A 403 21.81 21.44 13.04
C VAL A 403 22.96 22.24 13.65
N ALA A 404 23.09 23.52 13.31
CA ALA A 404 24.14 24.39 13.83
C ALA A 404 24.02 24.63 15.35
N GLU A 405 22.80 24.81 15.86
CA GLU A 405 22.56 25.09 17.28
C GLU A 405 22.63 23.83 18.17
N THR A 406 22.29 22.67 17.62
CA THR A 406 22.14 21.43 18.41
C THR A 406 23.29 20.44 18.21
N GLY A 407 24.02 20.53 17.10
CA GLY A 407 24.95 19.49 16.68
C GLY A 407 24.26 18.16 16.34
N HIS A 408 22.97 18.20 15.96
CA HIS A 408 22.18 17.00 15.65
C HIS A 408 22.86 16.13 14.60
N ASP A 409 22.97 14.83 14.89
CA ASP A 409 23.58 13.87 13.99
C ASP A 409 22.65 13.55 12.82
N THR A 410 22.98 14.08 11.65
CA THR A 410 22.30 13.80 10.39
C THR A 410 22.97 12.68 9.59
N SER A 411 23.85 11.89 10.21
CA SER A 411 24.53 10.79 9.55
C SER A 411 23.54 9.70 9.13
N GLY A 412 23.79 9.16 7.95
CA GLY A 412 22.94 8.16 7.32
C GLY A 412 23.06 8.23 5.81
N ARG A 413 22.42 7.28 5.15
CA ARG A 413 22.38 7.21 3.70
C ARG A 413 21.03 7.70 3.23
N CYS A 414 21.01 8.35 2.06
CA CYS A 414 19.81 8.89 1.45
C CYS A 414 19.52 8.17 0.13
N TYR A 415 18.26 7.77 -0.05
CA TYR A 415 17.75 7.35 -1.34
C TYR A 415 17.57 8.58 -2.23
N THR A 416 18.12 8.53 -3.43
CA THR A 416 18.12 9.66 -4.37
C THR A 416 17.53 9.22 -5.69
N TYR A 417 16.83 10.13 -6.36
CA TYR A 417 16.34 9.94 -7.71
C TYR A 417 17.28 10.65 -8.68
N GLU A 418 18.17 9.89 -9.32
CA GLU A 418 19.15 10.42 -10.26
C GLU A 418 19.14 9.57 -11.52
N ASN A 419 19.16 10.21 -12.69
CA ASN A 419 19.14 9.54 -14.00
C ASN A 419 17.97 8.54 -14.17
N GLY A 420 16.84 8.80 -13.51
CA GLY A 420 15.66 7.93 -13.54
C GLY A 420 15.69 6.73 -12.60
N LEU A 421 16.70 6.63 -11.72
CA LEU A 421 16.89 5.50 -10.81
C LEU A 421 16.84 5.95 -9.35
N VAL A 422 16.03 5.25 -8.56
CA VAL A 422 16.00 5.35 -7.10
C VAL A 422 17.08 4.45 -6.53
N GLU A 423 18.14 5.04 -6.00
CA GLU A 423 19.22 4.29 -5.36
C GLU A 423 19.71 4.98 -4.10
N GLU A 424 20.17 4.16 -3.17
CA GLU A 424 20.92 4.63 -2.01
C GLU A 424 22.34 4.98 -2.45
N ARG A 425 22.76 6.23 -2.26
CA ARG A 425 24.06 6.71 -2.74
C ARG A 425 24.89 7.30 -1.60
N ALA A 426 26.18 6.98 -1.62
CA ALA A 426 27.13 7.52 -0.65
C ALA A 426 27.32 9.03 -0.85
N GLY A 427 27.53 9.77 0.23
CA GLY A 427 27.73 11.23 0.18
C GLY A 427 26.48 12.05 -0.13
N ARG A 428 25.30 11.41 -0.11
CA ARG A 428 23.99 12.08 -0.21
C ARG A 428 23.42 12.31 1.18
N ASP A 429 23.06 13.55 1.45
CA ASP A 429 22.49 14.02 2.71
C ASP A 429 21.58 15.23 2.45
N TRP A 430 21.08 15.87 3.50
CA TRP A 430 20.20 17.04 3.38
C TRP A 430 20.86 18.27 2.75
N ARG A 431 22.20 18.34 2.68
CA ARG A 431 22.95 19.40 1.98
C ARG A 431 23.18 19.04 0.51
N ASN A 432 23.21 17.76 0.19
CA ASN A 432 23.47 17.23 -1.14
C ASN A 432 22.48 16.10 -1.52
N PRO A 433 21.21 16.40 -1.85
CA PRO A 433 20.17 15.41 -2.12
C PRO A 433 20.26 14.78 -3.52
N GLY A 434 21.26 15.14 -4.33
CA GLY A 434 21.38 14.67 -5.71
C GLY A 434 20.92 15.67 -6.76
N TYR A 435 20.46 16.86 -6.35
CA TYR A 435 20.13 17.97 -7.23
C TYR A 435 20.56 19.32 -6.62
N PRO A 436 20.75 20.37 -7.46
CA PRO A 436 21.09 21.70 -6.95
C PRO A 436 20.00 22.26 -6.04
N GLN A 437 20.41 22.84 -4.91
CA GLN A 437 19.49 23.47 -3.97
C GLN A 437 20.13 24.71 -3.32
N THR A 438 19.28 25.57 -2.77
CA THR A 438 19.63 26.76 -1.99
C THR A 438 19.01 26.68 -0.59
N SER A 439 19.30 27.66 0.27
CA SER A 439 18.69 27.75 1.60
C SER A 439 17.15 27.86 1.59
N THR A 440 16.54 28.22 0.46
CA THR A 440 15.09 28.37 0.32
C THR A 440 14.41 27.16 -0.31
N HIS A 441 15.15 26.09 -0.60
CA HIS A 441 14.55 24.81 -1.00
C HIS A 441 14.03 24.07 0.23
N PRO A 442 13.03 23.18 0.07
CA PRO A 442 12.59 22.33 1.15
C PRO A 442 13.72 21.37 1.53
N VAL A 443 13.91 21.12 2.82
CA VAL A 443 14.93 20.18 3.29
C VAL A 443 14.51 18.75 2.92
N ALA A 444 15.35 18.07 2.14
CA ALA A 444 15.19 16.67 1.77
C ALA A 444 16.20 15.78 2.50
N CYS A 445 16.17 14.47 2.25
CA CYS A 445 17.09 13.51 2.88
C CYS A 445 17.06 13.57 4.42
N VAL A 446 15.89 13.85 4.99
CA VAL A 446 15.65 13.87 6.43
C VAL A 446 14.70 12.73 6.81
N SER A 447 15.00 12.05 7.90
CA SER A 447 14.17 10.97 8.41
C SER A 447 13.05 11.54 9.27
N TRP A 448 12.05 10.71 9.57
CA TRP A 448 11.02 11.08 10.53
C TRP A 448 11.61 11.46 11.89
N ARG A 449 12.68 10.76 12.33
CA ARG A 449 13.37 11.06 13.59
C ARG A 449 14.07 12.42 13.57
N ASP A 450 14.63 12.81 12.43
CA ASP A 450 15.23 14.14 12.27
C ASP A 450 14.16 15.24 12.35
N ALA A 451 13.00 14.99 11.72
CA ALA A 451 11.86 15.90 11.76
C ALA A 451 11.25 16.03 13.17
N ASP A 452 11.13 14.92 13.90
CA ASP A 452 10.67 14.88 15.30
C ASP A 452 11.64 15.65 16.23
N ALA A 453 12.95 15.45 16.05
CA ALA A 453 13.97 16.20 16.79
C ALA A 453 13.95 17.70 16.47
N TYR A 454 13.69 18.08 15.22
CA TYR A 454 13.55 19.47 14.79
C TYR A 454 12.38 20.16 15.50
N VAL A 455 11.18 19.55 15.50
CA VAL A 455 10.00 20.17 16.16
C VAL A 455 10.16 20.25 17.68
N ASP A 456 10.88 19.29 18.27
CA ASP A 456 11.31 19.31 19.66
C ASP A 456 12.22 20.51 19.98
N TRP A 457 13.24 20.75 19.15
CA TRP A 457 14.12 21.92 19.27
C TRP A 457 13.36 23.21 19.07
N LEU A 458 12.51 23.29 18.05
CA LEU A 458 11.73 24.49 17.72
C LEU A 458 10.78 24.84 18.87
N SER A 459 10.17 23.84 19.51
CA SER A 459 9.35 24.03 20.70
C SER A 459 10.13 24.64 21.86
N ARG A 460 11.32 24.10 22.15
CA ARG A 460 12.20 24.61 23.22
C ARG A 460 12.70 26.03 22.92
N LYS A 461 13.03 26.31 21.65
CA LYS A 461 13.56 27.60 21.20
C LYS A 461 12.53 28.72 21.33
N THR A 462 11.28 28.43 20.94
CA THR A 462 10.20 29.42 20.87
C THR A 462 9.35 29.48 22.13
N GLY A 463 9.33 28.40 22.92
CA GLY A 463 8.41 28.26 24.05
C GLY A 463 6.97 27.91 23.64
N HIS A 464 6.73 27.64 22.36
CA HIS A 464 5.43 27.21 21.83
C HIS A 464 5.42 25.70 21.54
N ASP A 465 4.24 25.10 21.48
CA ASP A 465 4.09 23.66 21.18
C ASP A 465 4.14 23.42 19.67
N TYR A 466 5.34 23.13 19.16
CA TYR A 466 5.58 22.69 17.79
C TYR A 466 5.61 21.16 17.69
N ARG A 467 5.03 20.64 16.61
CA ARG A 467 4.98 19.21 16.30
C ARG A 467 4.82 18.95 14.81
N LEU A 468 4.97 17.70 14.41
CA LEU A 468 4.50 17.25 13.10
C LEU A 468 2.96 17.27 13.07
N PRO A 469 2.34 17.61 11.93
CA PRO A 469 0.89 17.49 11.77
C PRO A 469 0.49 16.01 11.83
N SER A 470 -0.73 15.74 12.29
CA SER A 470 -1.35 14.46 11.99
C SER A 470 -1.63 14.33 10.50
N GLU A 471 -1.82 13.11 10.03
CA GLU A 471 -2.23 12.84 8.65
C GLU A 471 -3.52 13.60 8.28
N ALA A 472 -4.47 13.61 9.21
CA ALA A 472 -5.76 14.27 9.05
C ALA A 472 -5.64 15.81 9.02
N GLU A 473 -4.80 16.40 9.86
CA GLU A 473 -4.51 17.84 9.82
C GLU A 473 -3.86 18.24 8.50
N TRP A 474 -2.96 17.40 7.98
CA TRP A 474 -2.29 17.62 6.73
C TRP A 474 -3.27 17.57 5.53
N GLU A 475 -4.16 16.57 5.47
CA GLU A 475 -5.14 16.50 4.37
C GLU A 475 -6.18 17.63 4.45
N TYR A 476 -6.65 17.98 5.65
CA TYR A 476 -7.50 19.15 5.86
C TYR A 476 -6.83 20.43 5.34
N ALA A 477 -5.56 20.61 5.72
CA ALA A 477 -4.76 21.74 5.32
C ALA A 477 -4.56 21.80 3.81
N LEU A 478 -4.33 20.66 3.13
CA LEU A 478 -4.23 20.59 1.67
C LEU A 478 -5.54 21.00 1.00
N ARG A 479 -6.67 20.43 1.46
CA ARG A 479 -7.98 20.65 0.82
C ARG A 479 -8.41 22.10 0.89
N GLY A 480 -8.00 22.85 1.91
CA GLY A 480 -8.22 24.30 1.97
C GLY A 480 -9.69 24.68 2.25
N GLU A 481 -10.47 23.76 2.79
CA GLU A 481 -11.91 23.94 3.05
C GLU A 481 -12.23 23.62 4.51
N SER A 482 -12.99 24.49 5.18
CA SER A 482 -13.38 24.32 6.59
C SER A 482 -14.73 23.64 6.80
N ARG A 483 -15.46 23.39 5.70
CA ARG A 483 -16.76 22.72 5.70
C ARG A 483 -16.68 21.46 4.85
N PRO A 484 -17.41 20.39 5.21
CA PRO A 484 -17.48 19.19 4.36
C PRO A 484 -18.03 19.54 2.98
N GLY A 485 -17.24 19.23 1.96
CA GLY A 485 -17.57 19.34 0.55
C GLY A 485 -17.30 18.03 -0.20
N PRO A 486 -17.64 17.95 -1.50
CA PRO A 486 -17.23 16.83 -2.32
C PRO A 486 -15.71 16.71 -2.31
N ALA A 487 -15.19 15.51 -2.04
CA ALA A 487 -13.76 15.25 -2.08
C ALA A 487 -13.28 15.28 -3.54
N SER A 488 -12.79 16.43 -3.98
CA SER A 488 -12.09 16.57 -5.26
C SER A 488 -10.72 15.91 -5.21
N ARG A 489 -10.21 15.55 -6.39
CA ARG A 489 -8.91 14.93 -6.61
C ARG A 489 -7.76 15.84 -6.18
N TYR A 490 -7.88 17.14 -6.44
CA TYR A 490 -6.93 18.18 -6.04
C TYR A 490 -7.68 19.31 -5.33
N HIS A 491 -6.99 20.18 -4.58
CA HIS A 491 -7.66 21.28 -3.88
C HIS A 491 -8.29 22.32 -4.83
N PHE A 492 -7.80 22.39 -6.08
CA PHE A 492 -8.31 23.27 -7.13
C PHE A 492 -9.34 22.58 -8.05
N GLY A 493 -9.84 21.41 -7.68
CA GLY A 493 -10.78 20.60 -8.46
C GLY A 493 -10.11 19.42 -9.17
N ASP A 494 -10.76 18.89 -10.20
CA ASP A 494 -10.35 17.63 -10.87
C ASP A 494 -9.58 17.85 -12.19
N ASP A 495 -9.41 19.10 -12.63
CA ASP A 495 -8.69 19.44 -13.86
C ASP A 495 -7.17 19.33 -13.65
N GLN A 496 -6.60 18.21 -14.09
CA GLN A 496 -5.17 17.95 -14.03
C GLN A 496 -4.30 18.95 -14.83
N THR A 497 -4.87 19.71 -15.78
CA THR A 497 -4.11 20.71 -16.54
C THR A 497 -3.74 21.93 -15.69
N ALA A 498 -4.48 22.17 -14.61
CA ALA A 498 -4.20 23.23 -13.64
C ALA A 498 -3.05 22.88 -12.67
N MET A 499 -2.62 21.61 -12.58
CA MET A 499 -1.66 21.14 -11.58
C MET A 499 -0.39 22.00 -11.51
N CYS A 500 0.23 22.30 -12.66
CA CYS A 500 1.49 23.04 -12.69
C CYS A 500 1.37 24.50 -12.23
N GLY A 501 0.16 25.02 -12.02
CA GLY A 501 -0.06 26.30 -11.36
C GLY A 501 0.02 26.23 -9.83
N TYR A 502 -0.12 25.04 -9.25
CA TYR A 502 -0.30 24.80 -7.81
C TYR A 502 0.69 23.78 -7.21
N GLY A 503 1.30 22.93 -8.04
CA GLY A 503 2.13 21.82 -7.60
C GLY A 503 3.31 21.54 -8.53
N ASN A 504 4.44 21.15 -7.92
CA ASN A 504 5.66 20.73 -8.61
C ASN A 504 5.69 19.21 -8.65
N GLY A 505 5.49 18.61 -9.81
CA GLY A 505 5.34 17.17 -9.97
C GLY A 505 5.86 16.69 -11.31
N ALA A 506 5.72 15.38 -11.57
CA ALA A 506 6.17 14.85 -12.85
C ALA A 506 5.36 15.45 -14.00
N ASP A 507 6.01 16.26 -14.83
CA ASP A 507 5.39 17.08 -15.86
C ASP A 507 6.20 17.05 -17.19
N LEU A 508 5.89 17.96 -18.12
CA LEU A 508 6.65 18.11 -19.37
C LEU A 508 8.10 18.60 -19.16
N SER A 509 8.39 19.33 -18.09
CA SER A 509 9.73 19.80 -17.71
C SER A 509 10.62 18.62 -17.33
N LEU A 510 10.14 17.75 -16.45
CA LEU A 510 10.82 16.52 -16.04
C LEU A 510 11.02 15.55 -17.21
N ARG A 511 9.99 15.32 -18.04
CA ARG A 511 10.08 14.44 -19.21
C ARG A 511 11.13 14.91 -20.22
N SER A 512 11.25 16.22 -20.43
CA SER A 512 12.31 16.78 -21.29
C SER A 512 13.72 16.50 -20.75
N ALA A 513 13.87 16.38 -19.43
CA ALA A 513 15.16 16.10 -18.80
C ALA A 513 15.50 14.60 -18.74
N LEU A 514 14.51 13.70 -18.67
CA LEU A 514 14.71 12.27 -18.36
C LEU A 514 14.24 11.28 -19.46
N ALA A 515 14.19 11.72 -20.73
CA ALA A 515 13.56 11.14 -21.93
C ALA A 515 13.41 9.60 -22.12
N ALA A 516 14.05 8.73 -21.34
CA ALA A 516 13.92 7.26 -21.38
C ALA A 516 13.61 6.57 -20.02
N HIS A 517 13.65 7.27 -18.87
CA HIS A 517 13.55 6.68 -17.53
C HIS A 517 12.60 7.42 -16.57
N GLY A 518 11.82 8.38 -17.09
CA GLY A 518 10.86 9.14 -16.30
C GLY A 518 9.52 8.43 -16.09
N PRO A 519 8.70 8.88 -15.12
CA PRO A 519 7.33 8.41 -14.93
C PRO A 519 6.50 8.55 -16.21
N SER A 520 5.57 7.62 -16.44
CA SER A 520 4.75 7.59 -17.67
C SER A 520 3.46 8.41 -17.58
N LEU A 521 2.89 8.59 -16.38
CA LEU A 521 1.61 9.26 -16.17
C LEU A 521 1.78 10.72 -15.70
N ILE A 522 2.52 11.50 -16.48
CA ILE A 522 2.91 12.88 -16.09
C ILE A 522 1.84 13.90 -16.43
N PHE A 523 1.87 15.03 -15.75
CA PHE A 523 0.95 16.14 -16.02
C PHE A 523 1.23 16.78 -17.39
N PRO A 524 0.19 17.08 -18.18
CA PRO A 524 0.34 17.68 -19.51
C PRO A 524 0.56 19.21 -19.46
N CYS A 525 1.37 19.68 -18.51
CA CYS A 525 1.70 21.08 -18.28
C CYS A 525 3.19 21.23 -17.93
N ARG A 526 3.65 22.46 -17.70
CA ARG A 526 5.02 22.78 -17.24
C ARG A 526 4.97 23.61 -15.96
N ASP A 527 5.53 23.10 -14.87
CA ASP A 527 5.68 23.81 -13.59
C ASP A 527 6.97 24.64 -13.52
N GLY A 528 7.91 24.38 -14.43
CA GLY A 528 9.18 25.09 -14.52
C GLY A 528 10.33 24.47 -13.72
N PHE A 529 10.12 23.29 -13.12
CA PHE A 529 11.09 22.60 -12.28
C PHE A 529 11.37 21.19 -12.80
N VAL A 530 12.63 20.74 -12.65
CA VAL A 530 13.05 19.35 -12.99
C VAL A 530 13.28 18.53 -11.72
N HIS A 531 13.45 19.20 -10.59
CA HIS A 531 13.65 18.63 -9.26
C HIS A 531 12.81 19.43 -8.25
N ALA A 532 13.04 19.24 -6.95
CA ALA A 532 12.49 20.13 -5.94
C ALA A 532 12.87 21.59 -6.25
N GLY A 533 11.92 22.50 -6.10
CA GLY A 533 12.12 23.93 -6.30
C GLY A 533 12.26 24.66 -4.96
N PRO A 534 12.63 25.95 -4.96
CA PRO A 534 12.44 26.81 -3.79
C PRO A 534 10.97 26.73 -3.34
N VAL A 535 10.73 26.79 -2.03
CA VAL A 535 9.36 26.80 -1.50
C VAL A 535 8.60 28.06 -1.95
N GLY A 536 7.29 27.95 -2.08
CA GLY A 536 6.38 29.07 -2.31
C GLY A 536 6.40 29.65 -3.71
N ARG A 537 6.79 28.85 -4.72
CA ARG A 537 6.93 29.33 -6.11
C ARG A 537 5.67 29.20 -6.95
N LEU A 538 4.79 28.27 -6.59
CA LEU A 538 3.50 28.06 -7.24
C LEU A 538 2.36 28.66 -6.39
N ALA A 539 1.13 28.65 -6.88
CA ALA A 539 0.01 29.29 -6.19
C ALA A 539 -0.37 28.53 -4.90
N PRO A 540 -0.72 29.24 -3.82
CA PRO A 540 -1.21 28.59 -2.60
C PRO A 540 -2.66 28.12 -2.75
N ASN A 541 -3.07 27.23 -1.84
CA ASN A 541 -4.48 26.91 -1.66
C ASN A 541 -5.23 28.02 -0.89
N ALA A 542 -6.53 27.82 -0.64
CA ALA A 542 -7.39 28.80 0.03
C ALA A 542 -7.00 29.10 1.50
N PHE A 543 -6.20 28.25 2.15
CA PHE A 543 -5.64 28.51 3.48
C PHE A 543 -4.27 29.21 3.43
N GLY A 544 -3.76 29.55 2.24
CA GLY A 544 -2.47 30.23 2.09
C GLY A 544 -1.27 29.30 2.21
N LEU A 545 -1.48 27.98 2.13
CA LEU A 545 -0.43 26.96 2.15
C LEU A 545 0.07 26.70 0.73
N PHE A 546 1.39 26.56 0.61
CA PHE A 546 2.08 26.32 -0.65
C PHE A 546 2.58 24.88 -0.72
N ASP A 547 2.84 24.42 -1.94
CA ASP A 547 3.54 23.17 -2.25
C ASP A 547 2.85 21.93 -1.65
N MET A 548 1.53 22.00 -1.44
CA MET A 548 0.75 20.87 -0.90
C MET A 548 0.55 19.75 -1.94
N HIS A 549 0.82 20.00 -3.22
CA HIS A 549 0.81 19.00 -4.29
C HIS A 549 2.21 18.88 -4.89
N GLY A 550 3.03 17.97 -4.38
CA GLY A 550 4.37 17.74 -4.89
C GLY A 550 5.45 18.53 -4.17
N ASN A 551 6.48 18.94 -4.90
CA ASN A 551 7.77 19.41 -4.37
C ASN A 551 8.46 18.30 -3.56
N LEU A 552 8.13 18.09 -2.28
CA LEU A 552 8.54 16.92 -1.51
C LEU A 552 7.34 16.28 -0.80
N ALA A 553 7.36 14.95 -0.71
CA ALA A 553 6.41 14.26 0.17
C ALA A 553 6.78 14.54 1.63
N GLU A 554 5.79 14.57 2.52
CA GLU A 554 5.98 15.12 3.86
C GLU A 554 5.66 14.15 4.98
N TRP A 555 6.58 14.07 5.95
CA TRP A 555 6.37 13.33 7.19
C TRP A 555 5.19 13.87 8.01
N THR A 556 4.37 12.94 8.50
CA THR A 556 3.31 13.21 9.49
C THR A 556 3.55 12.42 10.77
N ALA A 557 2.80 12.73 11.83
CA ALA A 557 2.96 12.09 13.14
C ALA A 557 2.42 10.64 13.20
N ASP A 558 1.55 10.26 12.27
CA ASP A 558 0.74 9.05 12.31
C ASP A 558 1.57 7.78 12.04
N CYS A 559 1.27 6.71 12.79
CA CYS A 559 1.71 5.36 12.45
C CYS A 559 1.01 4.90 11.16
N TRP A 560 1.71 4.12 10.33
CA TRP A 560 1.13 3.62 9.09
C TRP A 560 -0.01 2.63 9.35
N SER A 561 -1.09 2.75 8.59
CA SER A 561 -2.13 1.73 8.51
C SER A 561 -2.61 1.65 7.06
N ASP A 562 -2.84 0.43 6.57
CA ASP A 562 -3.22 0.16 5.18
C ASP A 562 -4.67 0.57 4.86
N SER A 563 -5.41 1.14 5.81
CA SER A 563 -6.74 1.75 5.58
C SER A 563 -7.04 2.87 6.58
N HIS A 564 -8.07 3.66 6.32
CA HIS A 564 -8.67 4.60 7.27
C HIS A 564 -9.67 3.94 8.24
N ALA A 565 -9.87 2.62 8.19
CA ALA A 565 -10.76 1.95 9.12
C ALA A 565 -10.22 2.09 10.56
N GLY A 566 -11.05 2.61 11.46
CA GLY A 566 -10.66 2.90 12.85
C GLY A 566 -9.76 4.12 13.02
N ALA A 567 -9.57 4.94 11.97
CA ALA A 567 -8.81 6.18 12.08
C ALA A 567 -9.50 7.17 13.06
N PRO A 568 -8.72 8.01 13.77
CA PRO A 568 -9.29 8.99 14.69
C PRO A 568 -10.24 9.97 13.99
N ALA A 569 -11.44 10.16 14.56
CA ALA A 569 -12.40 11.15 14.07
C ALA A 569 -11.99 12.61 14.34
N SER A 570 -10.96 12.84 15.15
CA SER A 570 -10.42 14.16 15.46
C SER A 570 -9.05 14.31 14.81
N ALA A 571 -8.88 15.35 13.99
CA ALA A 571 -7.62 15.63 13.33
C ALA A 571 -6.48 15.93 14.33
N ALA A 572 -6.81 16.42 15.53
CA ALA A 572 -5.82 16.69 16.57
C ALA A 572 -5.16 15.43 17.17
N VAL A 573 -5.60 14.22 16.77
CA VAL A 573 -5.11 12.95 17.27
C VAL A 573 -4.43 12.19 16.15
N ALA A 574 -3.10 12.12 16.19
CA ALA A 574 -2.33 11.24 15.32
C ALA A 574 -2.62 9.76 15.65
N ARG A 575 -2.80 8.94 14.61
CA ARG A 575 -3.05 7.51 14.73
C ARG A 575 -1.84 6.78 15.32
N ARG A 576 -2.08 5.93 16.33
CA ARG A 576 -1.03 5.20 17.09
C ARG A 576 -1.19 3.68 17.10
N ASP A 577 -2.32 3.16 16.64
CA ASP A 577 -2.67 1.75 16.62
C ASP A 577 -2.19 1.01 15.35
N GLY A 578 -1.51 1.72 14.43
CA GLY A 578 -0.90 1.16 13.23
C GLY A 578 0.56 0.71 13.41
N ASP A 579 1.23 0.40 12.31
CA ASP A 579 2.67 0.11 12.27
C ASP A 579 3.48 1.38 12.48
N CYS A 580 3.90 1.61 13.73
CA CYS A 580 4.69 2.77 14.12
C CYS A 580 6.19 2.67 13.74
N THR A 581 6.65 1.55 13.17
CA THR A 581 7.99 1.49 12.57
C THR A 581 8.06 2.28 11.28
N ARG A 582 6.89 2.56 10.70
CA ARG A 582 6.65 3.38 9.52
C ARG A 582 5.75 4.57 9.87
N ARG A 583 5.89 5.64 9.09
CA ARG A 583 5.13 6.88 9.27
C ARG A 583 4.50 7.29 7.96
N VAL A 584 3.32 7.88 8.04
CA VAL A 584 2.59 8.29 6.85
C VAL A 584 3.31 9.49 6.19
N LEU A 585 3.44 9.41 4.87
CA LEU A 585 3.86 10.47 3.98
C LEU A 585 2.68 10.98 3.15
N ARG A 586 2.61 12.31 2.96
CA ARG A 586 1.55 12.98 2.20
C ARG A 586 2.12 13.92 1.13
N GLY A 587 1.30 14.32 0.16
CA GLY A 587 1.60 15.37 -0.83
C GLY A 587 2.28 14.94 -2.12
N GLY A 588 3.09 13.89 -2.08
CA GLY A 588 3.92 13.48 -3.22
C GLY A 588 5.05 14.48 -3.47
N SER A 589 5.85 14.25 -4.51
CA SER A 589 7.08 14.99 -4.79
C SER A 589 7.20 15.45 -6.24
N TRP A 590 8.27 16.17 -6.55
CA TRP A 590 8.62 16.63 -7.91
C TRP A 590 8.74 15.52 -8.96
N VAL A 591 8.95 14.27 -8.56
CA VAL A 591 9.05 13.11 -9.48
C VAL A 591 7.77 12.28 -9.53
N ASP A 592 6.78 12.63 -8.71
CA ASP A 592 5.55 11.86 -8.56
C ASP A 592 4.52 12.24 -9.63
N ASP A 593 3.73 11.26 -10.04
CA ASP A 593 2.82 11.35 -11.18
C ASP A 593 1.39 11.77 -10.79
N GLN A 594 0.48 11.79 -11.77
CA GLN A 594 -0.92 12.18 -11.57
C GLN A 594 -1.63 11.42 -10.45
N ARG A 595 -1.20 10.18 -10.17
CA ARG A 595 -1.76 9.35 -9.10
C ARG A 595 -1.32 9.85 -7.72
N ARG A 596 -0.07 10.26 -7.59
CA ARG A 596 0.60 10.49 -6.31
C ARG A 596 0.52 11.93 -5.81
N LEU A 597 0.16 12.88 -6.67
CA LEU A 597 -0.13 14.26 -6.28
C LEU A 597 -1.60 14.50 -5.91
N ARG A 598 -2.44 13.46 -5.79
CA ARG A 598 -3.85 13.61 -5.38
C ARG A 598 -3.95 13.97 -3.90
N ALA A 599 -5.02 14.69 -3.54
CA ALA A 599 -5.30 15.15 -2.18
C ALA A 599 -5.28 14.01 -1.15
N ALA A 600 -5.90 12.88 -1.50
CA ALA A 600 -6.04 11.71 -0.64
C ALA A 600 -4.83 10.77 -0.67
N TYR A 601 -3.88 10.97 -1.60
CA TYR A 601 -2.77 10.03 -1.76
C TYR A 601 -1.92 9.98 -0.48
N ARG A 602 -1.57 8.75 -0.11
CA ARG A 602 -0.80 8.43 1.08
C ARG A 602 0.13 7.26 0.82
N THR A 603 1.31 7.36 1.40
CA THR A 603 2.32 6.29 1.40
C THR A 603 3.06 6.29 2.73
N MET A 604 4.11 5.49 2.85
CA MET A 604 4.90 5.41 4.06
C MET A 604 6.38 5.24 3.75
N LEU A 605 7.19 5.54 4.76
CA LEU A 605 8.58 5.10 4.85
C LEU A 605 8.91 4.74 6.30
N GLY A 606 9.98 3.99 6.51
CA GLY A 606 10.49 3.66 7.84
C GLY A 606 10.97 4.90 8.58
N THR A 607 10.83 4.91 9.91
CA THR A 607 11.19 6.08 10.74
C THR A 607 12.64 6.56 10.62
N GLY A 608 13.55 5.70 10.17
CA GLY A 608 14.96 6.03 9.94
C GLY A 608 15.34 6.22 8.47
N ASP A 609 14.40 6.02 7.54
CA ASP A 609 14.67 6.13 6.11
C ASP A 609 14.80 7.61 5.73
N ARG A 610 15.69 7.89 4.78
CA ARG A 610 15.94 9.23 4.24
C ARG A 610 15.82 9.18 2.73
N SER A 611 15.11 10.14 2.15
CA SER A 611 14.88 10.20 0.71
C SER A 611 14.96 11.63 0.21
N ALA A 612 15.54 11.82 -0.97
CA ALA A 612 15.66 13.11 -1.64
C ALA A 612 14.32 13.64 -2.17
N ILE A 613 13.25 12.85 -2.08
CA ILE A 613 11.90 13.25 -2.43
C ILE A 613 11.00 13.40 -1.19
N VAL A 614 11.58 13.37 0.02
CA VAL A 614 10.86 13.45 1.29
C VAL A 614 11.45 14.54 2.18
N GLY A 615 10.58 15.43 2.64
CA GLY A 615 10.82 16.47 3.63
C GLY A 615 9.73 16.45 4.72
N PHE A 616 9.43 17.62 5.29
CA PHE A 616 8.36 17.78 6.26
C PHE A 616 7.97 19.24 6.43
N ARG A 617 6.77 19.48 6.96
CA ARG A 617 6.35 20.76 7.51
C ARG A 617 5.97 20.62 8.98
N VAL A 618 5.90 21.75 9.67
CA VAL A 618 5.60 21.80 11.11
C VAL A 618 4.21 22.36 11.37
N MET A 619 3.68 22.06 12.54
CA MET A 619 2.45 22.62 13.07
C MET A 619 2.73 23.20 14.45
N ARG A 620 2.02 24.28 14.80
CA ARG A 620 2.00 24.85 16.15
C ARG A 620 0.58 24.79 16.71
N THR A 621 0.44 24.24 17.90
CA THR A 621 -0.82 24.28 18.67
C THR A 621 -1.06 25.72 19.14
N LEU A 622 -2.29 26.21 18.99
CA LEU A 622 -2.71 27.52 19.52
C LEU A 622 -3.47 27.33 20.84
N ASP A 623 -3.28 28.27 21.76
CA ASP A 623 -3.93 28.25 23.06
C ASP A 623 -5.39 28.72 22.93
N ARG A 624 -6.24 27.72 22.66
CA ARG A 624 -7.72 27.72 22.51
C ARG A 624 -8.26 28.02 21.12
#